data_AF-A0AAD5A0F2-F1
#
_entry.id   AF-A0AAD5A0F2-F1
#
_cell.length_a   1.000
_cell.length_b   1.000
_cell.length_c   1.000
_cell.angle_alpha   90.00
_cell.angle_beta   90.00
_cell.angle_gamma   90.00
#
_symmetry.space_group_name_H-M   'P 1'
#
loop_
_entity.id
_entity.type
_entity.pdbx_description
1 polymer ?
#
loop_
_entity_poly.entity_id
_entity_poly.type
_entity_poly.pdbx_seq_one_letter_code
_entity_poly.pdbx_strand_id
1 'polypeptide(L)'
;MCRCCDADGFGRERRRVSYDHGSLFTADEMRLPLQPHDWRPQLSRRKLLQYGGIMPYSPLNVVYNGKTCILFRARKLAIRYRNHTLVDLTLRVFGPDAIVDTRGSFCSKDKAILNIRFGDVEEIRGLAIRLQMSNTFYESAGQNWFTLDSVHIHYNWTHEATFNATDVYAPSTNSYHCQHVSSLQKYDTLLVPSSVTDNAAHWHITFTDFQIQAFNVHSNKFSSATDCATFFTPAILMGLITSLILLLVLAYALHMVVHLKHIDRYEEHKTTVYFPRSTEAENTDKNNL
;
A
#
# COMPACT_ATOMS: atom_id res chain seq x y z
N MET A 1 56.03 -35.75 42.52
CA MET A 1 54.97 -35.47 43.52
C MET A 1 53.59 -35.48 42.84
N CYS A 2 52.53 -35.71 43.61
CA CYS A 2 51.13 -35.93 43.18
C CYS A 2 50.57 -34.80 42.28
N ARG A 3 49.70 -35.04 41.28
CA ARG A 3 48.30 -35.59 41.28
C ARG A 3 47.25 -34.69 41.96
N CYS A 4 46.18 -34.47 41.20
CA CYS A 4 44.98 -33.64 41.31
C CYS A 4 44.23 -33.56 42.66
N CYS A 5 43.34 -32.55 42.77
CA CYS A 5 41.95 -32.73 43.23
C CYS A 5 41.02 -31.56 42.79
N ASP A 6 39.89 -31.91 42.16
CA ASP A 6 38.64 -31.13 42.14
C ASP A 6 37.76 -31.56 43.33
N ALA A 7 36.79 -30.74 43.75
CA ALA A 7 35.62 -31.18 44.51
C ALA A 7 34.45 -30.17 44.49
N ASP A 8 33.26 -30.65 44.12
CA ASP A 8 31.96 -29.96 44.24
C ASP A 8 31.45 -29.85 45.70
N GLY A 9 30.48 -28.97 45.96
CA GLY A 9 29.78 -28.92 47.25
C GLY A 9 28.52 -28.02 47.31
N PHE A 10 27.33 -28.63 47.21
CA PHE A 10 26.02 -27.97 47.30
C PHE A 10 25.46 -28.03 48.74
N GLY A 11 24.84 -26.97 49.29
CA GLY A 11 24.37 -26.96 50.70
C GLY A 11 23.24 -25.96 51.04
N ARG A 12 22.21 -26.42 51.76
CA ARG A 12 20.87 -25.81 51.95
C ARG A 12 20.67 -25.03 53.27
N GLU A 13 19.83 -23.98 53.22
CA GLU A 13 18.66 -23.72 54.11
C GLU A 13 18.83 -23.58 55.66
N ARG A 14 18.49 -22.41 56.26
CA ARG A 14 17.16 -22.15 56.92
C ARG A 14 17.09 -20.92 57.88
N ARG A 15 15.91 -20.29 57.87
CA ARG A 15 15.33 -19.14 58.63
C ARG A 15 15.42 -19.14 60.18
N ARG A 16 15.37 -17.93 60.78
CA ARG A 16 14.33 -17.37 61.71
C ARG A 16 14.41 -15.82 61.57
N VAL A 17 13.38 -14.97 61.40
CA VAL A 17 12.00 -14.83 61.92
C VAL A 17 11.91 -14.46 63.41
N SER A 18 11.45 -13.22 63.67
CA SER A 18 10.62 -12.87 64.82
C SER A 18 9.63 -11.75 64.44
N TYR A 19 8.36 -11.98 64.74
CA TYR A 19 7.30 -10.96 64.94
C TYR A 19 7.48 -10.37 66.38
N ASP A 20 6.67 -9.50 67.01
CA ASP A 20 5.34 -8.88 66.77
C ASP A 20 5.24 -7.60 67.69
N HIS A 21 4.22 -6.74 67.80
CA HIS A 21 2.86 -6.60 67.26
C HIS A 21 2.41 -5.11 67.38
N GLY A 22 1.19 -4.73 66.93
CA GLY A 22 0.47 -3.56 67.49
C GLY A 22 -0.29 -2.68 66.49
N SER A 23 -1.60 -2.90 66.37
CA SER A 23 -2.54 -2.11 65.54
C SER A 23 -3.19 -0.94 66.30
N LEU A 24 -3.53 0.15 65.60
CA LEU A 24 -4.72 0.95 65.92
C LEU A 24 -5.37 1.52 64.65
N PHE A 25 -6.70 1.53 64.62
CA PHE A 25 -7.52 2.02 63.50
C PHE A 25 -7.88 3.49 63.68
N THR A 26 -7.84 4.26 62.59
CA THR A 26 -8.74 5.42 62.37
C THR A 26 -9.06 5.51 60.87
N ALA A 27 -10.35 5.54 60.54
CA ALA A 27 -10.83 5.84 59.20
C ALA A 27 -11.07 7.35 59.06
N ASP A 28 -10.77 7.91 57.89
CA ASP A 28 -11.48 9.09 57.40
C ASP A 28 -11.46 9.14 55.86
N GLU A 29 -12.40 9.87 55.27
CA GLU A 29 -12.85 9.76 53.89
C GLU A 29 -12.14 10.66 52.88
N MET A 30 -11.94 10.09 51.69
CA MET A 30 -12.27 10.69 50.39
C MET A 30 -11.86 12.14 50.08
N ARG A 31 -10.86 12.28 49.17
CA ARG A 31 -10.87 13.24 48.03
C ARG A 31 -9.74 12.96 47.04
N LEU A 32 -10.08 12.47 45.84
CA LEU A 32 -9.19 12.53 44.68
C LEU A 32 -9.25 13.94 44.07
N PRO A 33 -8.12 14.60 43.78
CA PRO A 33 -8.09 15.71 42.82
C PRO A 33 -8.05 15.15 41.39
N LEU A 34 -9.06 15.47 40.58
CA LEU A 34 -9.05 15.19 39.15
C LEU A 34 -7.98 16.05 38.47
N GLN A 35 -6.99 15.41 37.84
CA GLN A 35 -5.96 16.10 37.07
C GLN A 35 -6.40 16.18 35.59
N PRO A 36 -6.38 17.37 34.95
CA PRO A 36 -6.87 17.52 33.59
C PRO A 36 -5.91 16.87 32.57
N HIS A 37 -6.45 16.02 31.70
CA HIS A 37 -5.69 15.43 30.60
C HIS A 37 -5.43 16.45 29.49
N ASP A 38 -4.16 16.78 29.30
CA ASP A 38 -3.65 17.69 28.28
C ASP A 38 -3.73 17.02 26.89
N TRP A 39 -4.81 17.28 26.14
CA TRP A 39 -5.02 16.74 24.80
C TRP A 39 -4.13 17.42 23.76
N ARG A 40 -2.87 16.98 23.67
CA ARG A 40 -2.01 17.29 22.51
C ARG A 40 -2.52 16.50 21.29
N PRO A 41 -2.88 17.14 20.16
CA PRO A 41 -3.25 16.43 18.95
C PRO A 41 -2.00 15.75 18.37
N GLN A 42 -1.81 14.47 18.69
CA GLN A 42 -0.93 13.59 17.93
C GLN A 42 -1.43 13.58 16.49
N LEU A 43 -0.64 14.16 15.58
CA LEU A 43 -0.80 14.02 14.14
C LEU A 43 -0.63 12.54 13.78
N SER A 44 -1.73 11.80 13.89
CA SER A 44 -1.83 10.40 13.50
C SER A 44 -1.58 10.30 12.00
N ARG A 45 -0.31 10.14 11.64
CA ARG A 45 0.16 9.90 10.29
C ARG A 45 -0.46 8.59 9.81
N ARG A 46 -1.61 8.69 9.14
CA ARG A 46 -2.39 7.57 8.60
C ARG A 46 -1.49 6.79 7.63
N LYS A 47 -0.80 5.77 8.15
CA LYS A 47 -0.19 4.74 7.33
C LYS A 47 -1.33 3.92 6.76
N LEU A 48 -1.72 4.25 5.53
CA LEU A 48 -2.49 3.34 4.68
C LEU A 48 -1.67 2.06 4.52
N LEU A 49 -2.39 0.94 4.36
CA LEU A 49 -1.95 -0.45 4.60
C LEU A 49 -0.56 -0.79 4.04
N GLN A 50 0.49 -0.45 4.78
CA GLN A 50 1.82 -1.00 4.54
C GLN A 50 1.73 -2.49 4.86
N TYR A 51 1.82 -3.34 3.84
CA TYR A 51 1.87 -4.79 4.01
C TYR A 51 3.12 -5.13 4.84
N GLY A 52 2.91 -5.30 6.16
CA GLY A 52 3.94 -5.61 7.14
C GLY A 52 4.41 -7.06 7.08
N GLY A 53 4.50 -7.63 5.87
CA GLY A 53 5.17 -8.91 5.68
C GLY A 53 6.62 -8.78 6.11
N ILE A 54 7.08 -9.73 6.94
CA ILE A 54 8.50 -9.85 7.28
C ILE A 54 9.22 -10.25 6.00
N MET A 55 9.71 -9.24 5.27
CA MET A 55 10.43 -9.46 4.03
C MET A 55 11.83 -9.97 4.37
N PRO A 56 12.20 -11.20 3.98
CA PRO A 56 13.39 -11.87 4.52
C PRO A 56 14.71 -11.26 4.03
N TYR A 57 14.67 -10.31 3.09
CA TYR A 57 15.84 -9.84 2.38
C TYR A 57 16.07 -8.33 2.51
N SER A 58 17.34 -7.97 2.73
CA SER A 58 17.84 -6.59 2.64
C SER A 58 17.68 -6.05 1.21
N PRO A 59 17.49 -4.73 1.03
CA PRO A 59 17.48 -4.15 -0.31
C PRO A 59 18.89 -4.19 -0.91
N LEU A 60 18.97 -4.42 -2.22
CA LEU A 60 20.17 -4.17 -3.00
C LEU A 60 20.46 -2.67 -3.01
N ASN A 61 21.67 -2.28 -2.62
CA ASN A 61 22.12 -0.90 -2.59
C ASN A 61 23.21 -0.63 -3.64
N VAL A 62 23.07 0.46 -4.38
CA VAL A 62 24.12 0.98 -5.27
C VAL A 62 24.65 2.29 -4.70
N VAL A 63 25.93 2.28 -4.36
CA VAL A 63 26.69 3.46 -3.93
C VAL A 63 27.41 4.05 -5.13
N TYR A 64 27.22 5.34 -5.38
CA TYR A 64 27.89 6.10 -6.43
C TYR A 64 28.46 7.39 -5.81
N ASN A 65 29.72 7.73 -6.09
CA ASN A 65 30.44 8.86 -5.48
C ASN A 65 30.32 8.93 -3.94
N GLY A 66 30.41 7.77 -3.28
CA GLY A 66 30.35 7.65 -1.81
C GLY A 66 28.96 7.84 -1.17
N LYS A 67 27.89 7.99 -1.97
CA LYS A 67 26.50 8.07 -1.49
C LYS A 67 25.65 6.96 -2.10
N THR A 68 24.73 6.39 -1.33
CA THR A 68 23.72 5.47 -1.90
C THR A 68 22.82 6.27 -2.82
N CYS A 69 22.74 5.88 -4.10
CA CYS A 69 21.83 6.51 -5.06
C CYS A 69 20.62 5.64 -5.37
N ILE A 70 20.78 4.32 -5.47
CA ILE A 70 19.70 3.39 -5.83
C ILE A 70 19.51 2.39 -4.70
N LEU A 71 18.27 2.20 -4.28
CA LEU A 71 17.82 1.06 -3.49
C LEU A 71 16.81 0.27 -4.33
N PHE A 72 16.97 -1.04 -4.37
CA PHE A 72 16.10 -1.95 -5.10
C PHE A 72 15.79 -3.20 -4.27
N ARG A 73 14.55 -3.67 -4.34
CA ARG A 73 14.04 -4.82 -3.60
C ARG A 73 12.91 -5.48 -4.39
N ALA A 74 12.85 -6.81 -4.35
CA ALA A 74 11.70 -7.59 -4.78
C ALA A 74 11.60 -8.87 -3.94
N ARG A 75 10.39 -9.40 -3.75
CA ARG A 75 10.17 -10.72 -3.10
C ARG A 75 10.46 -11.86 -4.05
N LYS A 76 10.23 -11.65 -5.34
CA LYS A 76 10.58 -12.59 -6.41
C LYS A 76 11.04 -11.85 -7.65
N LEU A 77 12.13 -12.30 -8.25
CA LEU A 77 12.59 -11.95 -9.59
C LEU A 77 12.71 -13.23 -10.40
N ALA A 78 11.82 -13.41 -11.38
CA ALA A 78 11.84 -14.57 -12.26
C ALA A 78 11.86 -14.15 -13.73
N ILE A 79 12.60 -14.93 -14.54
CA ILE A 79 12.71 -14.77 -15.99
C ILE A 79 12.38 -16.09 -16.70
N ARG A 80 11.84 -16.00 -17.91
CA ARG A 80 11.64 -17.13 -18.82
C ARG A 80 12.06 -16.71 -20.23
N TYR A 81 12.93 -17.50 -20.85
CA TYR A 81 13.30 -17.36 -22.25
C TYR A 81 12.54 -18.38 -23.09
N ARG A 82 11.78 -17.93 -24.09
CA ARG A 82 10.96 -18.78 -24.99
C ARG A 82 10.18 -19.83 -24.19
N ASN A 83 10.33 -21.11 -24.53
CA ASN A 83 9.71 -22.26 -23.86
C ASN A 83 10.63 -22.95 -22.84
N HIS A 84 11.73 -22.31 -22.43
CA HIS A 84 12.57 -22.82 -21.35
C HIS A 84 11.83 -22.70 -20.00
N THR A 85 12.37 -23.36 -18.97
CA THR A 85 11.85 -23.29 -17.61
C THR A 85 11.89 -21.86 -17.05
N LEU A 86 11.03 -21.58 -16.08
CA LEU A 86 11.06 -20.32 -15.34
C LEU A 86 12.26 -20.33 -14.38
N VAL A 87 13.23 -19.46 -14.61
CA VAL A 87 14.43 -19.31 -13.79
C VAL A 87 14.15 -18.28 -12.70
N ASP A 88 14.35 -18.66 -11.44
CA ASP A 88 14.21 -17.77 -10.28
C ASP A 88 15.59 -17.22 -9.88
N LEU A 89 15.77 -15.91 -9.99
CA LEU A 89 17.01 -15.21 -9.69
C LEU A 89 17.01 -14.61 -8.28
N THR A 90 15.91 -14.72 -7.53
CA THR A 90 15.70 -14.01 -6.25
C THR A 90 16.84 -14.25 -5.27
N LEU A 91 17.23 -15.51 -5.06
CA LEU A 91 18.31 -15.86 -4.14
C LEU A 91 19.69 -15.38 -4.62
N ARG A 92 19.89 -15.17 -5.94
CA ARG A 92 21.14 -14.61 -6.49
C ARG A 92 21.24 -13.08 -6.32
N VAL A 93 20.13 -12.36 -6.08
CA VAL A 93 20.12 -10.90 -5.83
C VAL A 93 19.95 -10.56 -4.34
N PHE A 94 19.12 -11.34 -3.64
CA PHE A 94 18.56 -10.95 -2.35
C PHE A 94 18.86 -11.97 -1.23
N GLY A 95 19.46 -13.13 -1.56
CA GLY A 95 19.84 -14.13 -0.57
C GLY A 95 20.83 -13.57 0.48
N PRO A 96 20.86 -14.14 1.70
CA PRO A 96 21.71 -13.62 2.79
C PRO A 96 23.20 -13.62 2.43
N ASP A 97 23.65 -14.61 1.67
CA ASP A 97 25.05 -14.77 1.22
C ASP A 97 25.25 -14.34 -0.26
N ALA A 98 24.31 -13.58 -0.83
CA ALA A 98 24.33 -13.22 -2.25
C ALA A 98 25.37 -12.13 -2.55
N ILE A 99 26.43 -12.49 -3.30
CA ILE A 99 27.42 -11.54 -3.82
C ILE A 99 26.93 -11.00 -5.17
N VAL A 100 26.25 -9.85 -5.14
CA VAL A 100 25.67 -9.23 -6.33
C VAL A 100 26.67 -8.34 -7.05
N ASP A 101 26.97 -8.65 -8.31
CA ASP A 101 27.86 -7.84 -9.14
C ASP A 101 27.09 -6.69 -9.81
N THR A 102 27.21 -5.49 -9.24
CA THR A 102 26.52 -4.27 -9.68
C THR A 102 27.35 -3.36 -10.60
N ARG A 103 28.50 -3.82 -11.11
CA ARG A 103 29.36 -2.99 -11.98
C ARG A 103 28.63 -2.56 -13.25
N GLY A 104 28.86 -1.31 -13.66
CA GLY A 104 28.10 -0.66 -14.74
C GLY A 104 26.82 0.02 -14.26
N SER A 105 26.47 -0.08 -12.97
CA SER A 105 25.48 0.82 -12.37
C SER A 105 26.05 2.24 -12.29
N PHE A 106 25.19 3.24 -12.52
CA PHE A 106 25.56 4.65 -12.66
C PHE A 106 24.49 5.55 -12.07
N CYS A 107 24.86 6.76 -11.63
CA CYS A 107 23.92 7.75 -11.13
C CYS A 107 24.40 9.18 -11.40
N SER A 108 23.59 9.95 -12.13
CA SER A 108 23.69 11.40 -12.27
C SER A 108 22.50 12.10 -11.60
N LYS A 109 22.34 13.40 -11.84
CA LYS A 109 21.15 14.16 -11.39
C LYS A 109 19.87 13.73 -12.12
N ASP A 110 20.00 13.34 -13.38
CA ASP A 110 18.88 13.22 -14.33
C ASP A 110 18.71 11.80 -14.87
N LYS A 111 19.72 10.93 -14.73
CA LYS A 111 19.71 9.52 -15.14
C LYS A 111 20.36 8.60 -14.11
N ALA A 112 19.74 7.46 -13.83
CA ALA A 112 20.27 6.42 -12.98
C ALA A 112 20.12 5.06 -13.67
N ILE A 113 21.14 4.21 -13.55
CA ILE A 113 21.17 2.88 -14.13
C ILE A 113 21.53 1.89 -13.04
N LEU A 114 20.67 0.91 -12.81
CA LEU A 114 20.96 -0.25 -11.98
C LEU A 114 21.27 -1.43 -12.91
N ASN A 115 22.49 -1.94 -12.87
CA ASN A 115 22.95 -3.05 -13.70
C ASN A 115 23.30 -4.24 -12.79
N ILE A 116 22.51 -5.32 -12.84
CA ILE A 116 22.68 -6.51 -12.01
C ILE A 116 23.23 -7.63 -12.90
N ARG A 117 24.46 -8.08 -12.66
CA ARG A 117 25.11 -9.12 -13.46
C ARG A 117 25.02 -10.47 -12.75
N PHE A 118 24.55 -11.48 -13.47
CA PHE A 118 24.36 -12.84 -12.96
C PHE A 118 25.41 -13.83 -13.50
N GLY A 119 26.11 -13.47 -14.58
CA GLY A 119 27.02 -14.38 -15.28
C GLY A 119 26.24 -15.47 -16.00
N ASP A 120 26.73 -16.70 -15.96
CA ASP A 120 26.04 -17.83 -16.58
C ASP A 120 24.98 -18.41 -15.63
N VAL A 121 23.76 -18.60 -16.14
CA VAL A 121 22.58 -19.04 -15.37
C VAL A 121 21.81 -20.08 -16.19
N GLU A 122 21.77 -21.32 -15.69
CA GLU A 122 21.25 -22.47 -16.44
C GLU A 122 21.88 -22.53 -17.85
N GLU A 123 21.07 -22.48 -18.90
CA GLU A 123 21.51 -22.48 -20.30
C GLU A 123 21.83 -21.08 -20.86
N ILE A 124 21.57 -20.01 -20.09
CA ILE A 124 21.70 -18.61 -20.51
C ILE A 124 23.08 -18.09 -20.10
N ARG A 125 23.92 -17.75 -21.07
CA ARG A 125 25.27 -17.21 -20.80
C ARG A 125 25.28 -15.69 -20.64
N GLY A 126 26.19 -15.17 -19.82
CA GLY A 126 26.44 -13.72 -19.69
C GLY A 126 25.18 -12.90 -19.35
N LEU A 127 24.27 -13.44 -18.53
CA LEU A 127 23.02 -12.79 -18.14
C LEU A 127 23.30 -11.54 -17.28
N ALA A 128 22.68 -10.42 -17.66
CA ALA A 128 22.56 -9.24 -16.81
C ALA A 128 21.21 -8.55 -17.02
N ILE A 129 20.65 -7.99 -15.96
CA ILE A 129 19.39 -7.23 -16.00
C ILE A 129 19.71 -5.78 -15.64
N ARG A 130 19.34 -4.85 -16.54
CA ARG A 130 19.58 -3.42 -16.40
C ARG A 130 18.27 -2.65 -16.33
N LEU A 131 18.08 -1.88 -15.26
CA LEU A 131 16.96 -0.96 -15.10
C LEU A 131 17.47 0.46 -15.36
N GLN A 132 16.92 1.13 -16.37
CA GLN A 132 17.23 2.54 -16.66
C GLN A 132 16.12 3.44 -16.11
N MET A 133 16.52 4.48 -15.40
CA MET A 133 15.62 5.44 -14.77
C MET A 133 16.05 6.86 -15.12
N SER A 134 15.09 7.76 -15.28
CA SER A 134 15.33 9.20 -15.41
C SER A 134 14.69 9.96 -14.25
N ASN A 135 15.10 11.21 -14.09
CA ASN A 135 14.59 12.13 -13.09
C ASN A 135 14.26 13.47 -13.76
N THR A 136 12.99 13.86 -13.71
CA THR A 136 12.45 15.02 -14.44
C THR A 136 11.73 15.95 -13.46
N PHE A 137 12.01 17.26 -13.56
CA PHE A 137 11.26 18.28 -12.83
C PHE A 137 9.94 18.58 -13.54
N TYR A 138 8.82 18.38 -12.85
CA TYR A 138 7.49 18.73 -13.36
C TYR A 138 7.02 20.04 -12.72
N GLU A 139 7.02 21.12 -13.50
CA GLU A 139 6.63 22.46 -13.02
C GLU A 139 5.23 22.48 -12.41
N SER A 140 4.28 21.77 -13.02
CA SER A 140 2.90 21.63 -12.53
C SER A 140 2.78 20.96 -11.16
N ALA A 141 3.77 20.16 -10.76
CA ALA A 141 3.86 19.50 -9.46
C ALA A 141 4.87 20.17 -8.52
N GLY A 142 5.64 21.15 -8.99
CA GLY A 142 6.70 21.82 -8.23
C GLY A 142 7.83 20.91 -7.71
N GLN A 143 7.99 19.70 -8.28
CA GLN A 143 8.93 18.70 -7.74
C GLN A 143 9.52 17.78 -8.82
N ASN A 144 10.65 17.16 -8.47
CA ASN A 144 11.32 16.11 -9.24
C ASN A 144 10.61 14.76 -9.09
N TRP A 145 10.27 14.13 -10.20
CA TRP A 145 9.76 12.76 -10.27
C TRP A 145 10.77 11.87 -10.97
N PHE A 146 10.94 10.64 -10.45
CA PHE A 146 11.70 9.62 -11.14
C PHE A 146 10.76 8.64 -11.85
N THR A 147 11.20 8.17 -13.01
CA THR A 147 10.54 7.14 -13.83
C THR A 147 11.49 5.97 -13.99
N LEU A 148 10.97 4.75 -14.07
CA LEU A 148 11.66 3.66 -14.75
C LEU A 148 11.32 3.81 -16.23
N ASP A 149 12.33 4.00 -17.07
CA ASP A 149 12.14 4.23 -18.50
C ASP A 149 12.11 2.88 -19.24
N SER A 150 13.07 2.01 -18.92
CA SER A 150 13.23 0.71 -19.56
C SER A 150 13.92 -0.34 -18.69
N VAL A 151 13.67 -1.60 -19.01
CA VAL A 151 14.35 -2.78 -18.46
C VAL A 151 14.97 -3.59 -19.60
N HIS A 152 16.28 -3.77 -19.57
CA HIS A 152 17.03 -4.52 -20.58
C HIS A 152 17.50 -5.84 -19.99
N ILE A 153 17.34 -6.93 -20.73
CA ILE A 153 17.94 -8.23 -20.44
C ILE A 153 19.08 -8.44 -21.42
N HIS A 154 20.31 -8.39 -20.92
CA HIS A 154 21.50 -8.80 -21.65
C HIS A 154 21.69 -10.31 -21.51
N TYR A 155 21.98 -10.99 -22.62
CA TYR A 155 22.23 -12.42 -22.64
C TYR A 155 23.13 -12.81 -23.81
N ASN A 156 23.74 -13.99 -23.73
CA ASN A 156 24.71 -14.53 -24.69
C ASN A 156 25.82 -13.53 -25.05
N TRP A 157 26.23 -12.69 -24.08
CA TRP A 157 27.23 -11.62 -24.18
C TRP A 157 26.92 -10.45 -25.13
N THR A 158 26.21 -10.69 -26.23
CA THR A 158 25.99 -9.72 -27.31
C THR A 158 24.53 -9.34 -27.53
N HIS A 159 23.58 -10.14 -27.03
CA HIS A 159 22.16 -9.91 -27.28
C HIS A 159 21.55 -9.05 -26.15
N GLU A 160 20.64 -8.16 -26.54
CA GLU A 160 19.81 -7.38 -25.63
C GLU A 160 18.34 -7.62 -25.99
N ALA A 161 17.48 -7.61 -24.98
CA ALA A 161 16.02 -7.62 -25.11
C ALA A 161 15.47 -6.47 -24.26
N THR A 162 14.73 -5.53 -24.87
CA THR A 162 14.34 -4.27 -24.23
C THR A 162 12.84 -4.19 -23.98
N PHE A 163 12.47 -3.94 -22.72
CA PHE A 163 11.12 -3.62 -22.30
C PHE A 163 11.03 -2.14 -21.94
N ASN A 164 10.09 -1.42 -22.53
CA ASN A 164 9.69 -0.10 -22.07
C ASN A 164 8.81 -0.26 -20.83
N ALA A 165 9.06 0.52 -19.78
CA ALA A 165 8.23 0.48 -18.58
C ALA A 165 7.09 1.51 -18.70
N THR A 166 5.87 1.09 -18.37
CA THR A 166 4.68 1.95 -18.32
C THR A 166 4.20 2.07 -16.89
N ASP A 167 3.78 3.28 -16.48
CA ASP A 167 3.21 3.58 -15.15
C ASP A 167 4.10 3.20 -13.93
N VAL A 168 5.42 3.12 -14.15
CA VAL A 168 6.42 2.94 -13.09
C VAL A 168 7.11 4.28 -12.79
N TYR A 169 6.48 5.10 -11.95
CA TYR A 169 6.97 6.44 -11.60
C TYR A 169 6.58 6.85 -10.16
N ALA A 170 7.40 7.67 -9.52
CA ALA A 170 7.12 8.25 -8.22
C ALA A 170 7.88 9.58 -8.00
N PRO A 171 7.48 10.43 -7.04
CA PRO A 171 8.29 11.57 -6.63
C PRO A 171 9.69 11.09 -6.20
N SER A 172 10.75 11.78 -6.63
CA SER A 172 12.16 11.44 -6.32
C SER A 172 12.43 11.26 -4.82
N THR A 173 11.68 11.96 -3.96
CA THR A 173 11.70 11.89 -2.49
C THR A 173 11.13 10.60 -1.90
N ASN A 174 10.34 9.84 -2.66
CA ASN A 174 9.67 8.60 -2.26
C ASN A 174 10.27 7.38 -2.98
N SER A 175 9.91 6.17 -2.55
CA SER A 175 10.13 4.95 -3.31
C SER A 175 8.87 4.58 -4.10
N TYR A 176 9.00 4.05 -5.31
CA TYR A 176 7.89 3.36 -5.98
C TYR A 176 7.73 1.95 -5.41
N HIS A 177 6.48 1.50 -5.23
CA HIS A 177 6.15 0.15 -4.82
C HIS A 177 5.01 -0.44 -5.68
N CYS A 178 5.11 -1.71 -6.06
CA CYS A 178 4.04 -2.40 -6.77
C CYS A 178 4.05 -3.91 -6.52
N GLN A 179 2.85 -4.49 -6.39
CA GLN A 179 2.69 -5.93 -6.16
C GLN A 179 3.27 -6.77 -7.31
N HIS A 180 3.15 -6.32 -8.55
CA HIS A 180 3.71 -6.96 -9.73
C HIS A 180 4.22 -5.92 -10.73
N VAL A 181 5.45 -6.12 -11.23
CA VAL A 181 5.97 -5.42 -12.42
C VAL A 181 6.42 -6.50 -13.39
N SER A 182 5.73 -6.63 -14.53
CA SER A 182 5.81 -7.83 -15.36
C SER A 182 5.51 -7.55 -16.83
N SER A 183 6.07 -8.37 -17.73
CA SER A 183 5.69 -8.42 -19.13
C SER A 183 4.58 -9.45 -19.45
N LEU A 184 3.93 -10.02 -18.43
CA LEU A 184 2.81 -10.95 -18.59
C LEU A 184 1.47 -10.22 -18.48
N GLN A 185 0.56 -10.47 -19.43
CA GLN A 185 -0.78 -9.83 -19.50
C GLN A 185 -1.67 -10.12 -18.29
N LYS A 186 -1.36 -11.17 -17.50
CA LYS A 186 -2.03 -11.46 -16.21
C LYS A 186 -1.77 -10.39 -15.14
N TYR A 187 -0.69 -9.61 -15.28
CA TYR A 187 -0.20 -8.66 -14.27
C TYR A 187 -0.03 -7.26 -14.89
N ASP A 188 -1.08 -6.81 -15.60
CA ASP A 188 -1.25 -5.47 -16.20
C ASP A 188 -0.19 -5.00 -17.21
N THR A 189 0.82 -5.82 -17.54
CA THR A 189 1.81 -5.57 -18.60
C THR A 189 2.61 -4.27 -18.44
N LEU A 190 3.00 -3.91 -17.21
CA LEU A 190 3.84 -2.73 -16.94
C LEU A 190 5.22 -2.74 -17.65
N LEU A 191 5.63 -3.87 -18.24
CA LEU A 191 6.84 -3.99 -19.06
C LEU A 191 6.48 -4.46 -20.47
N VAL A 192 6.47 -3.54 -21.44
CA VAL A 192 6.05 -3.79 -22.83
C VAL A 192 7.28 -3.93 -23.73
N PRO A 193 7.40 -4.97 -24.59
CA PRO A 193 8.47 -5.09 -25.58
C PRO A 193 8.61 -3.83 -26.45
N SER A 194 9.85 -3.34 -26.66
CA SER A 194 10.07 -2.06 -27.35
C SER A 194 9.68 -2.08 -28.84
N SER A 195 9.74 -3.25 -29.47
CA SER A 195 9.28 -3.52 -30.84
C SER A 195 8.71 -4.93 -30.94
N VAL A 196 7.80 -5.16 -31.89
CA VAL A 196 7.28 -6.50 -32.25
C VAL A 196 8.38 -7.43 -32.80
N THR A 197 9.45 -6.85 -33.35
CA THR A 197 10.65 -7.58 -33.82
C THR A 197 11.77 -7.67 -32.78
N ASP A 198 11.58 -7.13 -31.58
CA ASP A 198 12.58 -7.16 -30.51
C ASP A 198 12.69 -8.58 -29.92
N ASN A 199 13.92 -8.96 -29.53
CA ASN A 199 14.18 -10.16 -28.75
C ASN A 199 13.31 -10.22 -27.48
N ALA A 200 12.88 -9.08 -26.95
CA ALA A 200 11.93 -8.95 -25.83
C ALA A 200 10.62 -9.75 -26.02
N ALA A 201 10.13 -9.95 -27.24
CA ALA A 201 8.95 -10.79 -27.50
C ALA A 201 9.17 -12.28 -27.12
N HIS A 202 10.43 -12.73 -27.02
CA HIS A 202 10.81 -14.06 -26.56
C HIS A 202 11.10 -14.13 -25.05
N TRP A 203 11.06 -13.01 -24.33
CA TRP A 203 11.39 -12.94 -22.92
C TRP A 203 10.15 -12.61 -22.08
N HIS A 204 10.04 -13.29 -20.95
CA HIS A 204 9.16 -12.85 -19.88
C HIS A 204 9.97 -12.57 -18.63
N ILE A 205 9.73 -11.41 -18.04
CA ILE A 205 10.32 -10.99 -16.77
C ILE A 205 9.19 -10.63 -15.81
N THR A 206 9.35 -10.99 -14.54
CA THR A 206 8.36 -10.72 -13.51
C THR A 206 9.05 -10.44 -12.18
N PHE A 207 8.86 -9.22 -11.70
CA PHE A 207 9.11 -8.82 -10.33
C PHE A 207 7.81 -8.95 -9.53
N THR A 208 7.88 -9.51 -8.33
CA THR A 208 6.78 -9.53 -7.35
C THR A 208 7.22 -8.76 -6.12
N ASP A 209 6.32 -7.95 -5.54
CA ASP A 209 6.59 -7.13 -4.35
C ASP A 209 7.76 -6.16 -4.63
N PHE A 210 7.70 -5.49 -5.79
CA PHE A 210 8.75 -4.64 -6.35
C PHE A 210 8.79 -3.31 -5.62
N GLN A 211 9.95 -2.94 -5.08
CA GLN A 211 10.20 -1.62 -4.50
C GLN A 211 11.52 -1.05 -5.02
N ILE A 212 11.49 0.18 -5.53
CA ILE A 212 12.68 0.88 -6.05
C ILE A 212 12.68 2.35 -5.66
N GLN A 213 13.86 2.89 -5.39
CA GLN A 213 14.08 4.32 -5.19
C GLN A 213 15.44 4.69 -5.80
N ALA A 214 15.47 5.79 -6.56
CA ALA A 214 16.68 6.33 -7.16
C ALA A 214 16.86 7.81 -6.80
N PHE A 215 18.04 8.36 -7.09
CA PHE A 215 18.42 9.77 -6.95
C PHE A 215 18.48 10.31 -5.52
N ASN A 216 17.37 10.29 -4.77
CA ASN A 216 17.23 11.00 -3.49
C ASN A 216 17.11 10.05 -2.28
N VAL A 217 17.96 9.03 -2.23
CA VAL A 217 18.02 8.05 -1.12
C VAL A 217 18.70 8.66 0.10
N HIS A 218 18.04 8.54 1.26
CA HIS A 218 18.55 9.03 2.54
C HIS A 218 18.80 7.87 3.52
N SER A 219 19.86 7.97 4.33
CA SER A 219 20.17 7.02 5.43
C SER A 219 20.21 5.53 5.03
N ASN A 220 20.51 5.23 3.76
CA ASN A 220 20.52 3.87 3.18
C ASN A 220 19.22 3.08 3.39
N LYS A 221 18.07 3.78 3.45
CA LYS A 221 16.74 3.18 3.65
C LYS A 221 15.75 3.76 2.65
N PHE A 222 14.73 2.96 2.32
CA PHE A 222 13.61 3.45 1.52
C PHE A 222 12.85 4.55 2.25
N SER A 223 12.42 5.55 1.48
CA SER A 223 11.49 6.59 1.90
C SER A 223 10.05 6.05 1.94
N SER A 224 9.06 6.94 2.07
CA SER A 224 7.64 6.54 1.96
C SER A 224 7.38 5.90 0.59
N ALA A 225 6.56 4.84 0.56
CA ALA A 225 6.16 4.21 -0.69
C ALA A 225 5.03 5.00 -1.38
N THR A 226 5.14 5.13 -2.70
CA THR A 226 4.05 5.46 -3.62
C THR A 226 3.67 4.16 -4.30
N ASP A 227 2.44 3.68 -4.04
CA ASP A 227 1.93 2.42 -4.60
C ASP A 227 1.39 2.61 -6.02
N CYS A 228 1.58 1.60 -6.89
CA CYS A 228 1.08 1.59 -8.27
C CYS A 228 -0.45 1.52 -8.39
N ALA A 229 -1.15 1.04 -7.36
CA ALA A 229 -2.60 0.90 -7.36
C ALA A 229 -3.28 2.09 -6.69
N THR A 230 -4.22 2.73 -7.39
CA THR A 230 -5.12 3.73 -6.78
C THR A 230 -6.19 3.03 -5.94
N PHE A 231 -6.59 3.65 -4.81
CA PHE A 231 -7.62 3.10 -3.92
C PHE A 231 -8.95 2.80 -4.61
N PHE A 232 -9.27 3.55 -5.66
CA PHE A 232 -10.39 3.30 -6.54
C PHE A 232 -9.90 3.33 -7.99
N THR A 233 -10.31 2.34 -8.78
CA THR A 233 -10.13 2.40 -10.24
C THR A 233 -11.14 3.41 -10.83
N PRO A 234 -10.88 3.96 -12.03
CA PRO A 234 -11.85 4.85 -12.70
C PRO A 234 -13.23 4.22 -12.85
N ALA A 235 -13.30 2.91 -13.14
CA ALA A 235 -14.56 2.17 -13.25
C ALA A 235 -15.32 2.09 -11.91
N ILE A 236 -14.62 1.78 -10.80
CA ILE A 236 -15.25 1.75 -9.47
C ILE A 236 -15.72 3.15 -9.06
N LEU A 237 -14.93 4.19 -9.34
CA LEU A 237 -15.29 5.57 -9.03
C LEU A 237 -16.57 6.01 -9.78
N MET A 238 -16.66 5.72 -11.08
CA MET A 238 -17.87 5.99 -11.87
C MET A 238 -19.09 5.19 -11.38
N GLY A 239 -18.90 3.94 -10.95
CA GLY A 239 -19.95 3.12 -10.34
C GLY A 239 -20.45 3.67 -9.00
N LEU A 240 -19.54 4.13 -8.14
CA LEU A 240 -19.88 4.74 -6.85
C LEU A 240 -20.61 6.08 -7.03
N ILE A 241 -20.16 6.92 -7.98
CA ILE A 241 -20.81 8.21 -8.28
C ILE A 241 -22.23 7.98 -8.84
N THR A 242 -22.40 7.08 -9.80
CA THR A 242 -23.73 6.78 -10.38
C THR A 242 -24.66 6.13 -9.37
N SER A 243 -24.17 5.21 -8.54
CA SER A 243 -24.93 4.62 -7.43
C SER A 243 -25.40 5.68 -6.42
N LEU A 244 -24.51 6.61 -6.03
CA LEU A 244 -24.86 7.72 -5.12
C LEU A 244 -25.94 8.63 -5.72
N ILE A 245 -25.85 8.97 -7.01
CA ILE A 245 -26.86 9.78 -7.71
C ILE A 245 -28.23 9.08 -7.71
N LEU A 246 -28.27 7.78 -8.05
CA LEU A 246 -29.53 7.01 -8.05
C LEU A 246 -30.13 6.88 -6.64
N LEU A 247 -29.30 6.72 -5.60
CA LEU A 247 -29.75 6.71 -4.21
C LEU A 247 -30.35 8.06 -3.78
N LEU A 248 -29.77 9.18 -4.21
CA LEU A 248 -30.31 10.52 -3.93
C LEU A 248 -31.65 10.74 -4.64
N VAL A 249 -31.79 10.33 -5.90
CA VAL A 249 -33.06 10.40 -6.66
C VAL A 249 -34.14 9.53 -6.00
N LEU A 250 -33.79 8.30 -5.59
CA LEU A 250 -34.70 7.40 -4.87
C LEU A 250 -35.13 7.99 -3.52
N ALA A 251 -34.19 8.54 -2.74
CA ALA A 251 -34.48 9.17 -1.46
C ALA A 251 -35.41 10.40 -1.63
N TYR A 252 -35.20 11.22 -2.66
CA TYR A 252 -36.08 12.35 -2.99
C TYR A 252 -37.49 11.88 -3.38
N ALA A 253 -37.61 10.85 -4.23
CA ALA A 253 -38.90 10.28 -4.62
C ALA A 253 -39.66 9.71 -3.41
N LEU A 254 -38.97 8.96 -2.54
CA LEU A 254 -39.55 8.43 -1.30
C LEU A 254 -39.96 9.55 -0.33
N HIS A 255 -39.14 10.60 -0.19
CA HIS A 255 -39.48 11.78 0.61
C HIS A 255 -40.77 12.45 0.12
N MET A 256 -40.94 12.60 -1.20
CA MET A 256 -42.17 13.16 -1.78
C MET A 256 -43.39 12.24 -1.56
N VAL A 257 -43.25 10.92 -1.69
CA VAL A 257 -44.34 9.97 -1.37
C VAL A 257 -44.74 10.03 0.11
N VAL A 258 -43.77 10.13 1.03
CA VAL A 258 -44.03 10.28 2.46
C VAL A 258 -44.72 11.62 2.76
N HIS A 259 -44.28 12.72 2.13
CA HIS A 259 -44.89 14.04 2.28
C HIS A 259 -46.34 14.07 1.79
N LEU A 260 -46.64 13.46 0.63
CA LEU A 260 -48.02 13.30 0.14
C LEU A 260 -48.89 12.47 1.10
N LYS A 261 -48.39 11.33 1.60
CA LYS A 261 -49.08 10.51 2.62
C LYS A 261 -49.26 11.20 3.97
N HIS A 262 -48.49 12.24 4.26
CA HIS A 262 -48.67 13.07 5.45
C HIS A 262 -49.80 14.09 5.24
N ILE A 263 -49.86 14.74 4.07
CA ILE A 263 -50.95 15.66 3.70
C ILE A 263 -52.29 14.92 3.65
N ASP A 264 -52.34 13.77 2.99
CA ASP A 264 -53.57 12.99 2.79
C ASP A 264 -54.23 12.60 4.13
N ARG A 265 -53.44 12.01 5.04
CA ARG A 265 -53.91 11.72 6.41
C ARG A 265 -54.30 12.96 7.20
N TYR A 266 -53.66 14.11 6.97
CA TYR A 266 -54.02 15.36 7.64
C TYR A 266 -55.39 15.91 7.15
N GLU A 267 -55.72 15.73 5.87
CA GLU A 267 -57.05 16.08 5.34
C GLU A 267 -58.15 15.08 5.77
N GLU A 268 -57.85 13.78 5.89
CA GLU A 268 -58.78 12.81 6.52
C GLU A 268 -59.17 13.21 7.96
N HIS A 269 -58.23 13.76 8.74
CA HIS A 269 -58.49 14.25 10.09
C HIS A 269 -59.28 15.57 10.13
N LYS A 270 -59.36 16.32 9.02
CA LYS A 270 -60.21 17.51 8.91
C LYS A 270 -61.63 17.18 8.47
N THR A 271 -61.79 16.31 7.48
CA THR A 271 -63.11 15.96 6.92
C THR A 271 -63.99 15.22 7.93
N THR A 272 -63.38 14.44 8.83
CA THR A 272 -64.08 13.81 9.97
C THR A 272 -64.58 14.79 11.05
N VAL A 273 -64.09 16.04 11.07
CA VAL A 273 -64.50 17.09 12.02
C VAL A 273 -65.59 18.01 11.43
N TYR A 274 -65.78 18.03 10.11
CA TYR A 274 -66.73 18.92 9.42
C TYR A 274 -67.84 18.16 8.67
N PHE A 275 -68.81 17.61 9.41
CA PHE A 275 -70.12 17.23 8.88
C PHE A 275 -71.25 17.91 9.67
N PRO A 276 -71.69 19.13 9.29
CA PRO A 276 -72.94 19.69 9.78
C PRO A 276 -74.11 18.96 9.12
N ARG A 277 -74.90 18.25 9.94
CA ARG A 277 -76.10 17.51 9.52
C ARG A 277 -77.19 18.49 9.09
N SER A 278 -77.42 18.64 7.78
CA SER A 278 -78.55 19.43 7.27
C SER A 278 -79.86 18.70 7.55
N THR A 279 -80.66 19.23 8.49
CA THR A 279 -82.00 18.71 8.82
C THR A 279 -83.01 19.09 7.75
N GLU A 280 -83.79 18.09 7.31
CA GLU A 280 -85.04 18.30 6.58
C GLU A 280 -86.04 19.07 7.47
N ALA A 281 -86.68 20.09 6.90
CA ALA A 281 -87.84 20.77 7.49
C ALA A 281 -88.70 21.39 6.38
N GLU A 282 -89.49 20.52 5.78
CA GLU A 282 -90.82 20.79 5.22
C GLU A 282 -91.48 22.10 5.67
N ASN A 283 -91.97 22.89 4.72
CA ASN A 283 -93.14 23.74 4.98
C ASN A 283 -93.99 23.85 3.72
N THR A 284 -94.96 22.95 3.61
CA THR A 284 -95.99 23.00 2.58
C THR A 284 -97.20 23.78 3.07
N ASP A 285 -97.77 24.56 2.14
CA ASP A 285 -99.22 24.72 1.94
C ASP A 285 -99.89 26.07 2.30
N LYS A 286 -100.88 26.41 1.46
CA LYS A 286 -102.00 27.38 1.61
C LYS A 286 -101.71 28.87 1.36
N ASN A 287 -102.56 29.63 0.65
CA ASN A 287 -103.52 29.32 -0.43
C ASN A 287 -104.10 30.64 -1.01
N ASN A 288 -104.54 30.60 -2.27
CA ASN A 288 -105.62 31.41 -2.89
C ASN A 288 -105.64 32.96 -2.74
N LEU A 289 -105.46 33.68 -3.86
CA LEU A 289 -106.60 34.24 -4.61
C LEU A 289 -106.20 34.52 -6.08
#